data_AF-A0A3C1DKH2-F1
#
_entry.id   AF-A0A3C1DKH2-F1
#
_cell.length_a   1.000
_cell.length_b   1.000
_cell.length_c   1.000
_cell.angle_alpha   90.00
_cell.angle_beta   90.00
_cell.angle_gamma   90.00
#
_symmetry.space_group_name_H-M   'P 1'
#
loop_
_entity.id
_entity.type
_entity.pdbx_description
1 polymer ?
#
loop_
_entity_poly.entity_id
_entity_poly.type
_entity_poly.pdbx_seq_one_letter_code
_entity_poly.pdbx_strand_id
1 'polypeptide(L)'
;HHRRGLTSVPPTDRVELPALPISVADAILDEVSTLPKPAHALIRAAAVLGDGFSRRVAFKLSEIDEGEGFVALDQLVERSLIRELPHASFRFRHPLVASVI
;
A
#
# COMPACT_ATOMS: atom_id res chain seq x y z
N HIS A 1 -36.32 -27.38 19.66
CA HIS A 1 -35.23 -26.72 20.42
C HIS A 1 -33.94 -26.82 19.62
N HIS A 2 -33.65 -25.91 18.67
CA HIS A 2 -32.99 -24.59 18.81
C HIS A 2 -31.53 -24.59 19.32
N ARG A 3 -30.60 -24.31 18.38
CA ARG A 3 -29.37 -23.49 18.44
C ARG A 3 -28.14 -23.98 19.24
N ARG A 4 -27.01 -24.12 18.53
CA ARG A 4 -25.85 -23.20 18.43
C ARG A 4 -24.88 -23.81 17.40
N GLY A 5 -24.37 -23.14 16.37
CA GLY A 5 -24.01 -21.73 16.28
C GLY A 5 -22.48 -21.62 16.29
N LEU A 6 -21.89 -21.89 15.12
CA LEU A 6 -20.58 -21.47 14.57
C LEU A 6 -19.71 -20.57 15.46
N THR A 7 -18.42 -20.92 15.59
CA THR A 7 -17.29 -20.03 15.26
C THR A 7 -16.06 -20.88 14.90
N SER A 8 -16.03 -21.41 13.68
CA SER A 8 -14.74 -21.67 13.04
C SER A 8 -14.21 -20.30 12.65
N VAL A 9 -13.31 -19.75 13.45
CA VAL A 9 -12.53 -18.58 13.03
C VAL A 9 -11.74 -19.07 11.81
N PRO A 10 -11.97 -18.57 10.59
CA PRO A 10 -11.04 -18.87 9.52
C PRO A 10 -9.66 -18.33 9.98
N PRO A 11 -8.57 -19.09 9.78
CA PRO A 11 -7.26 -18.49 9.96
C PRO A 11 -7.24 -17.24 9.10
N THR A 12 -6.93 -16.11 9.73
CA THR A 12 -6.64 -14.85 9.05
C THR A 12 -5.81 -15.20 7.82
N ASP A 13 -6.35 -14.85 6.65
CA ASP A 13 -5.73 -14.97 5.35
C ASP A 13 -4.31 -14.42 5.45
N ARG A 14 -3.37 -15.28 5.83
CA ARG A 14 -1.96 -14.98 5.80
C ARG A 14 -1.66 -15.17 4.33
N VAL A 15 -1.82 -14.08 3.58
CA VAL A 15 -1.60 -14.02 2.14
C VAL A 15 -0.37 -14.88 1.83
N GLU A 16 -0.63 -16.10 1.35
CA GLU A 16 0.42 -17.00 0.88
C GLU A 16 0.79 -16.43 -0.47
N LEU A 17 1.70 -15.45 -0.44
CA LEU A 17 2.16 -14.77 -1.63
C LEU A 17 2.71 -15.85 -2.58
N PRO A 18 2.12 -16.04 -3.77
CA PRO A 18 2.68 -16.97 -4.73
C PRO A 18 4.13 -16.56 -4.95
N ALA A 19 5.06 -17.52 -4.90
CA ALA A 19 6.47 -17.27 -5.14
C ALA A 19 6.60 -16.52 -6.47
N LEU A 20 6.78 -15.19 -6.37
CA LEU A 20 6.71 -14.31 -7.52
C LEU A 20 7.87 -14.68 -8.46
N PRO A 21 7.67 -14.59 -9.78
CA PRO A 21 8.82 -14.54 -10.67
C PRO A 21 9.68 -13.36 -10.21
N ILE A 22 10.93 -13.63 -9.82
CA ILE A 22 11.88 -12.64 -9.28
C ILE A 22 11.88 -11.37 -10.15
N SER A 23 11.72 -11.54 -11.46
CA SER A 23 11.62 -10.45 -12.45
C SER A 23 10.52 -9.40 -12.18
N VAL A 24 9.38 -9.77 -11.60
CA VAL A 24 8.29 -8.82 -11.31
C VAL A 24 8.59 -8.04 -10.04
N ALA A 25 9.07 -8.72 -8.99
CA ALA A 25 9.47 -8.06 -7.75
C ALA A 25 10.65 -7.11 -7.97
N ASP A 26 11.62 -7.53 -8.78
CA ASP A 26 12.80 -6.72 -9.13
C ASP A 26 12.41 -5.48 -9.95
N ALA A 27 11.50 -5.62 -10.92
CA ALA A 27 10.98 -4.47 -11.68
C ALA A 27 10.23 -3.46 -10.81
N ILE A 28 9.41 -3.93 -9.84
CA ILE A 28 8.73 -3.03 -8.90
C ILE A 28 9.74 -2.37 -7.96
N LEU A 29 10.76 -3.11 -7.50
CA LEU A 29 11.79 -2.57 -6.62
C LEU A 29 12.65 -1.52 -7.34
N ASP A 30 12.98 -1.74 -8.62
CA ASP A 30 13.67 -0.75 -9.45
C ASP A 30 12.82 0.51 -9.61
N GLU A 31 11.54 0.36 -9.95
CA GLU A 31 10.61 1.48 -10.07
C GLU A 31 10.49 2.29 -8.76
N VAL A 32 10.35 1.60 -7.62
CA VAL A 32 10.31 2.21 -6.28
C VAL A 32 11.65 2.87 -5.91
N SER A 33 12.78 2.29 -6.33
CA SER A 33 14.12 2.84 -6.10
C SER A 33 14.39 4.11 -6.90
N THR A 34 13.70 4.31 -8.03
CA THR A 34 13.76 5.56 -8.80
C THR A 34 12.92 6.70 -8.21
N LEU A 35 12.13 6.44 -7.16
CA LEU A 35 11.26 7.45 -6.56
C LEU A 35 12.07 8.52 -5.81
N PRO A 36 11.63 9.79 -5.88
CA PRO A 36 12.13 10.82 -4.99
C PRO A 36 11.93 10.43 -3.52
N LYS A 37 12.84 10.87 -2.65
CA LYS A 37 12.80 10.61 -1.19
C LYS A 37 11.40 10.76 -0.55
N PRO A 38 10.63 11.83 -0.79
CA PRO A 38 9.30 11.97 -0.19
C PRO A 38 8.29 10.93 -0.69
N ALA A 39 8.31 10.57 -1.98
CA ALA A 39 7.45 9.52 -2.52
C ALA A 39 7.82 8.13 -1.99
N HIS A 40 9.12 7.88 -1.79
CA HIS A 40 9.60 6.64 -1.19
C HIS A 40 9.24 6.52 0.31
N ALA A 41 9.27 7.62 1.07
CA ALA A 41 8.79 7.63 2.45
C ALA A 41 7.27 7.39 2.52
N LEU A 42 6.53 8.01 1.61
CA LEU A 42 5.08 7.89 1.55
C LEU A 42 4.62 6.46 1.17
N ILE A 43 5.27 5.82 0.20
CA ILE A 43 4.92 4.45 -0.22
C ILE A 43 5.22 3.42 0.88
N ARG A 44 6.27 3.62 1.68
CA ARG A 44 6.57 2.81 2.87
C ARG A 44 5.51 2.97 3.96
N ALA A 45 5.11 4.22 4.24
CA ALA A 45 4.03 4.49 5.18
C ALA A 45 2.71 3.86 4.72
N ALA A 46 2.39 3.96 3.43
CA ALA A 46 1.25 3.31 2.82
C ALA A 46 1.31 1.77 2.97
N ALA A 47 2.48 1.15 2.79
CA ALA A 47 2.63 -0.30 2.87
C ALA A 47 2.31 -0.82 4.28
N VAL A 48 2.69 -0.06 5.32
CA VAL A 48 2.34 -0.34 6.71
C VAL A 48 0.84 -0.19 6.97
N LEU A 49 0.21 0.82 6.37
CA LEU A 49 -1.23 1.08 6.52
C LEU A 49 -2.10 0.09 5.74
N GLY A 50 -1.55 -0.54 4.70
CA GLY A 50 -2.25 -1.48 3.83
C GLY A 50 -3.22 -0.81 2.87
N ASP A 51 -4.19 -1.57 2.37
CA ASP A 51 -5.17 -1.09 1.40
C ASP A 51 -6.23 -0.15 2.02
N GLY A 52 -6.60 0.90 1.29
CA GLY A 52 -7.64 1.85 1.71
C GLY A 52 -7.14 2.90 2.72
N PHE A 53 -5.84 3.16 2.77
CA PHE A 53 -5.25 4.11 3.69
C PHE A 53 -5.67 5.56 3.41
N SER A 54 -5.74 6.38 4.45
CA SER A 54 -6.03 7.82 4.32
C SER A 54 -4.75 8.62 4.08
N ARG A 55 -4.76 9.57 3.14
CA ARG A 55 -3.60 10.45 2.88
C ARG A 55 -3.10 11.19 4.12
N ARG A 56 -4.02 11.62 5.00
CA ARG A 56 -3.66 12.34 6.24
C ARG A 56 -2.87 11.48 7.21
N VAL A 57 -3.20 10.19 7.28
CA VAL A 57 -2.49 9.23 8.14
C VAL A 57 -1.15 8.88 7.52
N ALA A 58 -1.10 8.69 6.20
CA ALA A 58 0.13 8.40 5.47
C ALA A 58 1.16 9.54 5.61
N PHE A 59 0.76 10.81 5.42
CA PHE A 59 1.68 11.96 5.55
C PHE A 59 2.29 12.08 6.94
N LYS A 60 1.47 11.88 7.98
CA LYS A 60 1.94 11.87 9.37
C LYS A 60 2.92 10.74 9.64
N LEU A 61 2.66 9.55 9.10
CA LEU A 61 3.50 8.38 9.31
C LEU A 61 4.83 8.49 8.53
N SER A 62 4.83 9.16 7.38
CA SER A 62 6.03 9.42 6.58
C SER A 62 6.82 10.64 7.02
N GLU A 63 6.36 11.38 8.03
CA GLU A 63 7.00 12.60 8.55
C GLU A 63 7.33 13.66 7.48
N ILE A 64 6.45 13.77 6.47
CA ILE A 64 6.60 14.75 5.37
C ILE A 64 5.63 15.91 5.55
N ASP A 65 6.01 17.09 5.03
CA ASP A 65 5.11 18.23 4.95
C ASP A 65 3.92 17.94 4.04
N GLU A 66 2.79 18.61 4.27
CA GLU A 66 1.57 18.39 3.50
C GLU A 66 1.74 18.78 2.02
N GLY A 67 2.49 19.85 1.71
CA GLY A 67 2.79 20.26 0.33
C GLY A 67 3.65 19.24 -0.41
N GLU A 68 4.72 18.76 0.23
CA GLU A 68 5.57 17.70 -0.31
C GLU A 68 4.82 16.37 -0.43
N GLY A 69 3.93 16.09 0.52
CA GLY A 69 3.07 14.93 0.54
C GLY A 69 2.11 14.89 -0.65
N PHE A 70 1.48 16.01 -1.00
CA PHE A 70 0.62 16.06 -2.19
C PHE A 70 1.40 15.81 -3.48
N VAL A 71 2.55 16.44 -3.66
CA VAL A 71 3.42 16.22 -4.84
C VAL A 71 3.87 14.75 -4.92
N ALA A 72 4.28 14.17 -3.79
CA ALA A 72 4.65 12.77 -3.72
C ALA A 72 3.47 11.85 -4.07
N LEU A 73 2.28 12.17 -3.58
CA LEU A 73 1.09 11.37 -3.79
C LEU A 73 0.63 11.41 -5.26
N ASP A 74 0.70 12.57 -5.91
CA ASP A 74 0.47 12.70 -7.36
C ASP A 74 1.45 11.83 -8.16
N GLN A 75 2.74 11.85 -7.82
CA GLN A 75 3.75 11.02 -8.49
C GLN A 75 3.47 9.51 -8.35
N LEU A 76 3.00 9.07 -7.17
CA LEU A 76 2.64 7.67 -6.95
C LEU A 76 1.42 7.26 -7.77
N VAL A 77 0.47 8.17 -7.99
CA VAL A 77 -0.70 7.96 -8.85
C VAL A 77 -0.29 7.95 -10.34
N GLU A 78 0.54 8.90 -10.77
CA GLU A 78 1.05 8.99 -12.15
C GLU A 78 1.82 7.73 -12.56
N ARG A 79 2.65 7.20 -11.64
CA ARG A 79 3.38 5.93 -11.81
C ARG A 79 2.50 4.70 -11.63
N SER A 80 1.21 4.88 -11.38
CA SER A 80 0.23 3.80 -11.20
C SER A 80 0.56 2.82 -10.05
N LEU A 81 1.35 3.26 -9.05
CA LEU A 81 1.69 2.47 -7.87
C LEU A 81 0.50 2.40 -6.90
N ILE A 82 -0.19 3.53 -6.75
CA ILE A 82 -1.42 3.64 -5.95
C ILE A 82 -2.59 4.10 -6.83
N ARG A 83 -3.80 3.79 -6.39
CA ARG A 83 -5.05 4.25 -6.99
C ARG A 83 -5.84 5.05 -5.96
N GLU A 84 -6.32 6.22 -6.37
CA GLU A 84 -7.24 7.02 -5.59
C GLU A 84 -8.62 6.33 -5.48
N LEU A 85 -9.18 6.39 -4.27
CA LEU A 85 -10.51 5.92 -3.92
C LEU A 85 -11.37 7.11 -3.44
N PRO A 86 -12.70 6.95 -3.42
CA PRO A 86 -13.58 7.93 -2.80
C PRO A 86 -13.16 8.26 -1.36
N HIS A 87 -13.53 9.46 -0.90
CA HIS A 87 -13.25 9.93 0.46
C HIS A 87 -11.76 10.12 0.81
N ALA A 88 -10.93 10.55 -0.15
CA ALA A 88 -9.50 10.82 0.05
C ALA A 88 -8.72 9.61 0.61
N SER A 89 -9.14 8.43 0.19
CA SER A 89 -8.50 7.16 0.52
C SER A 89 -7.71 6.66 -0.68
N PHE A 90 -6.70 5.84 -0.44
CA PHE A 90 -5.81 5.33 -1.46
C PHE A 90 -5.60 3.84 -1.23
N ARG A 91 -5.41 3.09 -2.31
CA ARG A 91 -5.06 1.67 -2.24
C ARG A 91 -3.91 1.38 -3.18
N PHE A 92 -3.21 0.29 -2.94
CA PHE A 92 -2.22 -0.16 -3.89
C PHE A 92 -2.91 -0.65 -5.16
N ARG A 93 -2.31 -0.38 -6.32
CA ARG A 93 -2.82 -0.96 -7.57
C ARG A 93 -2.65 -2.47 -7.57
N HIS A 94 -1.54 -2.95 -7.03
CA HIS A 94 -1.26 -4.35 -6.79
C HIS A 94 -0.92 -4.58 -5.32
N PRO A 95 -1.54 -5.55 -4.63
CA PRO A 95 -1.14 -5.96 -3.28
C PRO A 95 0.35 -6.29 -3.18
N LEU A 96 0.94 -6.69 -4.31
CA LEU A 96 2.36 -6.99 -4.44
C LEU A 96 3.26 -5.79 -4.14
N VAL A 97 2.84 -4.56 -4.44
CA VAL A 97 3.62 -3.35 -4.14
C VAL A 97 3.85 -3.25 -2.64
N ALA A 98 2.86 -3.56 -1.80
CA ALA A 98 3.03 -3.54 -0.34
C ALA A 98 3.91 -4.69 0.18
N SER A 99 4.04 -5.80 -0.56
CA SER A 99 4.81 -6.97 -0.12
C SER A 99 6.32 -6.89 -0.36
N VAL A 100 6.76 -5.99 -1.25
CA VAL A 100 8.18 -5.88 -1.67
C VAL A 100 8.93 -4.72 -1.01
N ILE A 101 8.24 -3.87 -0.24
CA ILE A 101 8.76 -2.66 0.39
C ILE A 101 8.88 -2.88 1.90
#